data_AF-A0A3D4JC95-F1
#
_entry.id   AF-A0A3D4JC95-F1
#
_cell.length_a   1.000
_cell.length_b   1.000
_cell.length_c   1.000
_cell.angle_alpha   90.00
_cell.angle_beta   90.00
_cell.angle_gamma   90.00
#
_symmetry.space_group_name_H-M   'P 1'
#
loop_
_entity.id
_entity.type
_entity.pdbx_description
1 polymer ?
#
loop_
_entity_poly.entity_id
_entity_poly.type
_entity_poly.pdbx_seq_one_letter_code
_entity_poly.pdbx_strand_id
1 'polypeptide(L)' 'KEKAKMWGSSIVGFGSYHYVSKSGREGDWMLTGFSPRKQNLTLYLMGGFDVEKDLL' A
#
# COMPACT_ATOMS: atom_id res chain seq x y z
N LYS A 1 10.20 13.00 -1.79
CA LYS A 1 9.02 12.54 -1.02
C LYS A 1 7.87 12.38 -2.01
N GLU A 2 7.21 11.24 -2.02
CA GLU A 2 6.06 10.99 -2.90
C GLU A 2 4.82 11.75 -2.44
N LYS A 3 3.99 12.22 -3.38
CA LYS A 3 2.74 12.92 -3.07
C LYS A 3 1.63 11.93 -2.75
N ALA A 4 0.74 12.31 -1.83
CA ALA A 4 -0.46 11.55 -1.53
C ALA A 4 -1.41 11.54 -2.74
N LYS A 5 -2.02 10.39 -3.01
CA LYS A 5 -3.11 10.24 -3.99
C LYS A 5 -4.23 9.39 -3.40
N MET A 6 -5.47 9.70 -3.79
CA MET A 6 -6.62 8.85 -3.46
C MET A 6 -6.64 7.60 -4.33
N TRP A 7 -6.80 6.44 -3.69
CA TRP A 7 -7.03 5.15 -4.31
C TRP A 7 -8.44 4.68 -3.97
N GLY A 8 -9.32 4.68 -4.98
CA GLY A 8 -10.75 4.53 -4.75
C GLY A 8 -11.29 5.64 -3.83
N SER A 9 -12.27 5.29 -3.01
CA SER A 9 -13.01 6.26 -2.16
C SER A 9 -12.42 6.47 -0.77
N SER A 10 -11.46 5.66 -0.33
CA SER A 10 -11.13 5.57 1.11
C SER A 10 -9.67 5.28 1.44
N ILE A 11 -8.78 5.24 0.44
CA ILE A 11 -7.37 4.94 0.67
C ILE A 11 -6.53 6.15 0.25
N VAL A 12 -5.66 6.59 1.15
CA VAL A 12 -4.61 7.57 0.85
C VAL A 12 -3.31 6.80 0.64
N GLY A 13 -2.78 6.86 -0.58
CA GLY A 13 -1.59 6.12 -1.00
C GLY A 13 -0.42 7.02 -1.37
N PHE A 14 0.79 6.49 -1.24
CA PHE A 14 2.06 7.14 -1.58
C PHE A 14 2.92 6.22 -2.43
N GLY A 15 3.50 6.79 -3.49
CA GLY A 15 4.19 6.03 -4.52
C GLY A 15 3.25 5.07 -5.25
N SER A 16 3.75 4.47 -6.32
CA SER A 16 3.03 3.44 -7.05
C SER A 16 3.99 2.48 -7.75
N TYR A 17 3.57 1.24 -7.93
CA TYR A 17 4.26 0.25 -8.74
C TYR A 17 3.25 -0.47 -9.62
N HIS A 18 3.71 -0.88 -10.80
CA HIS A 18 2.97 -1.77 -11.68
C HIS A 18 3.35 -3.20 -11.33
N TYR A 19 2.35 -4.06 -11.10
CA TYR A 19 2.57 -5.47 -10.82
C TYR A 19 2.05 -6.33 -11.97
N VAL A 20 2.69 -7.47 -12.17
CA VAL A 20 2.21 -8.55 -13.02
C VAL A 20 2.20 -9.82 -12.18
N SER A 21 1.02 -10.43 -12.04
CA SER A 21 0.86 -11.67 -11.28
C SER A 21 1.36 -12.86 -12.09
N LYS A 22 1.60 -13.98 -11.41
CA LYS A 22 1.95 -15.26 -12.05
C LYS A 22 0.89 -15.77 -13.04
N SER A 23 -0.36 -15.33 -12.89
CA SER A 23 -1.48 -15.67 -13.79
C SER A 23 -1.72 -14.63 -14.89
N GLY A 24 -0.80 -13.68 -15.08
CA GLY A 24 -0.90 -12.63 -16.09
C GLY A 24 -1.85 -11.48 -15.76
N ARG A 25 -2.34 -11.36 -14.51
CA ARG A 25 -3.11 -10.17 -14.10
C ARG A 25 -2.15 -9.04 -13.81
N GLU A 26 -2.36 -7.90 -14.42
CA GLU A 26 -1.56 -6.71 -14.16
C GLU A 26 -2.38 -5.56 -13.59
N GLY A 27 -1.69 -4.58 -13.01
CA GLY A 27 -2.32 -3.40 -12.46
C GLY A 27 -1.35 -2.54 -11.68
N ASP A 28 -1.79 -1.35 -11.32
CA ASP A 28 -1.04 -0.45 -10.47
C ASP A 28 -1.51 -0.56 -9.03
N TRP A 29 -0.57 -0.41 -8.10
CA TRP A 29 -0.87 -0.32 -6.68
C TRP A 29 0.05 0.68 -5.99
N MET A 30 -0.34 1.16 -4.81
CA MET A 30 0.49 2.05 -4.01
C MET A 30 1.58 1.28 -3.25
N LEU A 31 2.75 1.89 -3.05
CA LEU A 31 3.84 1.27 -2.27
C LEU A 31 3.50 1.22 -0.78
N THR A 32 2.90 2.29 -0.28
CA THR A 32 2.40 2.39 1.08
C THR A 32 1.16 3.26 1.13
N GLY A 33 0.31 3.05 2.12
CA GLY A 33 -0.86 3.88 2.32
C GLY A 33 -1.70 3.45 3.52
N PHE A 34 -2.80 4.14 3.73
CA PHE A 34 -3.70 3.85 4.84
C PHE A 34 -5.15 4.13 4.48
N SER A 35 -6.06 3.41 5.15
CA SER A 35 -7.50 3.62 5.07
C SER A 35 -8.04 3.94 6.47
N PRO A 36 -8.37 5.21 6.74
CA PRO A 36 -8.99 5.60 8.00
C PRO A 36 -10.49 5.25 7.97
N ARG A 37 -10.99 4.70 9.07
CA ARG A 37 -12.42 4.46 9.33
C ARG A 37 -12.76 5.00 10.71
N LYS A 38 -14.06 5.17 11.00
CA LYS A 38 -14.54 5.80 12.25
C LYS A 38 -13.93 5.19 13.53
N GLN A 39 -13.70 3.88 13.54
CA GLN A 39 -13.17 3.15 14.70
C GLN A 39 -11.92 2.32 14.38
N ASN A 40 -11.44 2.35 13.13
CA ASN A 40 -10.36 1.47 12.67
C ASN A 40 -9.39 2.21 11.77
N LEU A 41 -8.13 1.79 11.77
CA LEU A 41 -7.10 2.26 10.86
C LEU A 41 -6.42 1.05 10.23
N THR A 42 -6.44 0.98 8.90
CA THR A 42 -5.72 -0.06 8.15
C THR A 42 -4.48 0.56 7.52
N LEU A 43 -3.32 -0.07 7.73
CA LEU A 43 -2.06 0.29 7.08
C LEU A 43 -1.73 -0.73 6.00
N TYR A 44 -1.27 -0.25 4.84
CA TYR A 44 -0.81 -1.06 3.73
C TYR A 44 0.70 -0.84 3.58
N LEU A 45 1.48 -1.92 3.74
CA LEU A 45 2.94 -1.89 3.68
C LEU A 45 3.41 -2.95 2.68
N MET A 46 3.58 -2.58 1.41
CA MET A 46 3.92 -3.55 0.36
C MET A 46 5.38 -4.02 0.43
N GLY A 47 6.26 -3.26 1.07
CA GLY A 47 7.64 -3.64 1.32
C GLY A 47 7.84 -4.68 2.44
N GLY A 48 6.76 -5.09 3.12
CA GLY A 48 6.86 -5.99 4.27
C GLY A 48 7.59 -5.37 5.46
N PHE A 49 8.09 -6.23 6.34
CA PHE A 49 8.85 -5.88 7.56
C PHE A 49 10.24 -6.53 7.56
N ASP A 50 10.80 -6.77 6.37
CA ASP A 50 12.03 -7.56 6.25
C ASP A 50 13.23 -6.87 6.91
N VAL A 51 13.19 -5.55 7.05
CA VAL A 51 14.27 -4.73 7.65
C VAL A 51 14.17 -4.73 9.18
N GLU A 52 12.97 -4.92 9.73
CA GLU A 52 12.68 -4.89 11.16
C GLU A 52 12.34 -6.28 11.72
N LYS A 53 12.86 -7.35 11.11
CA LYS A 53 12.60 -8.73 11.55
C LYS A 53 12.85 -8.96 13.03
N ASP A 54 13.83 -8.27 13.60
CA ASP A 54 14.19 -8.41 15.02
C ASP A 54 13.14 -7.81 15.98
N LEU A 55 12.12 -7.09 15.46
CA LEU A 55 11.03 -6.49 16.23
C LEU A 55 9.71 -7.29 16.16
N LEU A 56 9.67 -8.39 15.40
CA LEU A 56 8.48 -9.24 15.18
C LEU A 56 8.62 -10.60 15.87
#